data_AF-A0A7V8XYC9-F1
#
_entry.id   AF-A0A7V8XYC9-F1
#
_cell.length_a   1.000
_cell.length_b   1.000
_cell.length_c   1.000
_cell.angle_alpha   90.00
_cell.angle_beta   90.00
_cell.angle_gamma   90.00
#
_symmetry.space_group_name_H-M   'P 1'
#
loop_
_entity.id
_entity.type
_entity.pdbx_description
1 polymer ?
#
loop_
_entity_poly.entity_id
_entity_poly.type
_entity_poly.pdbx_seq_one_letter_code
_entity_poly.pdbx_strand_id
1 'polypeptide(L)'
;VDRFARVYTPIVLVFAILLAVVPPLLLGGTWSMWFYRSLVLLVISCPCALVISTPVSIVSALAAAARKGVLIKGGAKLEQLAAVKCVAFDKTGTLTRGQLEVVQVVPFSGSSAAAVLQVAAALESRSEHPIGQAIVRFARSEEVAIGNAEEFQALPGRGAEARVGGVPVLAGNRRLLEERGIRSPEIDRALESLTQKGSTAVLVAHHGCAVGVIGVADRPREAARESLDLLRAQGIRSIAMLTGDHAAVAQALADSLGIDDVRADLLPADKAAAVAALRLAHGPLAMVGDGVNDAPALATADVGIAMGAAGTAAALETADVALMADELPKIAYAVRLSRATVRNIRVNIGFSLALKAAVLLMAVAGTATLWMAVAADMGASLLVIANALRLLKE
;
A
#
# COMPACT_ATOMS: atom_id res chain seq x y z
N VAL A 1 20.18 -16.28 7.17
CA VAL A 1 21.01 -17.50 7.37
C VAL A 1 22.48 -17.23 7.13
N ASP A 2 22.85 -16.54 6.05
CA ASP A 2 24.27 -16.30 5.68
C ASP A 2 25.11 -15.59 6.76
N ARG A 3 24.55 -14.55 7.39
CA ARG A 3 25.22 -13.84 8.49
C ARG A 3 25.50 -14.75 9.69
N PHE A 4 24.59 -15.69 9.97
CA PHE A 4 24.76 -16.66 11.04
C PHE A 4 25.83 -17.69 10.67
N ALA A 5 25.77 -18.28 9.48
CA ALA A 5 26.71 -19.29 9.02
C ALA A 5 28.16 -18.77 9.01
N ARG A 6 28.38 -17.50 8.65
CA ARG A 6 29.70 -16.85 8.64
C ARG A 6 30.37 -16.82 10.02
N VAL A 7 29.59 -16.77 11.09
CA VAL A 7 30.10 -16.74 12.48
C VAL A 7 30.08 -18.14 13.10
N TYR A 8 29.00 -18.88 12.88
CA TYR A 8 28.77 -20.19 13.49
C TYR A 8 29.75 -21.26 13.01
N THR A 9 29.95 -21.37 11.69
CA THR A 9 30.82 -22.41 11.10
C THR A 9 32.27 -22.35 11.59
N PRO A 10 32.97 -21.20 11.60
CA PRO A 10 34.35 -21.15 12.11
C PRO A 10 34.43 -21.44 13.62
N ILE A 11 33.44 -21.00 14.41
CA ILE A 11 33.40 -21.29 15.87
C ILE A 11 33.30 -22.79 16.10
N VAL A 12 32.39 -23.47 15.42
CA VAL A 12 32.21 -24.93 15.53
C VAL A 12 33.47 -25.67 15.10
N LEU A 13 34.11 -25.24 14.02
CA LEU A 13 35.34 -25.86 13.52
C LEU A 13 36.49 -25.73 14.53
N VAL A 14 36.70 -24.53 15.08
CA VAL A 14 37.71 -24.30 16.12
C VAL A 14 37.40 -25.16 17.35
N PHE A 15 36.14 -25.20 17.79
CA PHE A 15 35.74 -26.02 18.93
C PHE A 15 35.97 -27.51 18.69
N ALA A 16 35.72 -28.01 17.49
CA ALA A 16 36.00 -29.40 17.12
C ALA A 16 37.51 -29.72 17.12
N ILE A 17 38.35 -28.81 16.62
CA ILE A 17 39.81 -28.97 16.69
C ILE A 17 40.28 -29.00 18.14
N LEU A 18 39.79 -28.07 18.97
CA LEU A 18 40.13 -28.02 20.40
C LEU A 18 39.68 -29.30 21.11
N LEU A 19 38.47 -29.80 20.84
CA LEU A 19 37.96 -31.03 21.43
C LEU A 19 38.80 -32.26 21.02
N ALA A 20 39.36 -32.27 19.81
CA ALA A 20 40.20 -33.35 19.32
C ALA A 20 41.61 -33.34 19.96
N VAL A 21 42.16 -32.16 20.27
CA VAL A 21 43.58 -32.01 20.65
C VAL A 21 43.78 -31.80 22.15
N VAL A 22 42.95 -30.98 22.80
CA VAL A 22 43.18 -30.54 24.19
C VAL A 22 43.08 -31.70 25.19
N PRO A 23 42.04 -32.56 25.16
CA PRO A 23 41.92 -33.63 26.15
C PRO A 23 42.99 -34.72 26.03
N PRO A 24 43.40 -35.21 24.83
CA PRO A 24 44.52 -36.13 24.72
C PRO A 24 45.84 -35.53 25.22
N LEU A 25 46.08 -34.25 24.94
CA LEU A 25 47.36 -33.59 25.25
C LEU A 25 47.51 -33.21 26.72
N LEU A 26 46.44 -32.72 27.36
CA LEU A 26 46.48 -32.22 28.75
C LEU A 26 45.91 -33.18 29.78
N LEU A 27 44.97 -34.06 29.41
CA LEU A 27 44.24 -34.93 30.33
C LEU A 27 44.58 -36.42 30.14
N GLY A 28 45.50 -36.75 29.24
CA GLY A 28 45.92 -38.14 28.97
C GLY A 28 44.83 -39.00 28.31
N GLY A 29 43.85 -38.39 27.65
CA GLY A 29 42.75 -39.11 26.99
C GLY A 29 43.16 -39.86 25.72
N THR A 30 42.41 -40.89 25.34
CA THR A 30 42.67 -41.67 24.12
C THR A 30 42.39 -40.84 22.86
N TRP A 31 43.39 -40.69 21.98
CA TRP A 31 43.29 -39.90 20.73
C TRP A 31 42.11 -40.32 19.84
N SER A 32 41.91 -41.62 19.64
CA SER A 32 40.82 -42.14 18.80
C SER A 32 39.43 -41.76 19.34
N MET A 33 39.25 -41.75 20.67
CA MET A 33 37.99 -41.39 21.31
C MET A 33 37.66 -39.92 21.14
N TRP A 34 38.63 -39.02 21.38
CA TRP A 34 38.43 -37.57 21.27
C TRP A 34 38.34 -37.11 19.82
N PHE A 35 39.05 -37.77 18.90
CA PHE A 35 38.88 -37.57 17.47
C PHE A 35 37.48 -38.03 17.00
N TYR A 36 37.00 -39.18 17.45
CA TYR A 36 35.62 -39.60 17.15
C TYR A 36 34.59 -38.61 17.70
N ARG A 37 34.78 -38.12 18.94
CA ARG A 37 33.90 -37.11 19.56
C ARG A 37 33.91 -35.78 18.81
N SER A 38 35.03 -35.34 18.26
CA SER A 38 35.08 -34.11 17.46
C SER A 38 34.35 -34.25 16.12
N LEU A 39 34.44 -35.42 15.47
CA LEU A 39 33.65 -35.73 14.27
C LEU A 39 32.15 -35.76 14.57
N VAL A 40 31.76 -36.40 15.68
CA VAL A 40 30.37 -36.40 16.15
C VAL A 40 29.89 -34.97 16.39
N LEU A 41 30.68 -34.14 17.08
CA LEU A 41 30.37 -32.71 17.29
C LEU A 41 30.14 -31.96 15.97
N LEU A 42 30.99 -32.16 14.96
CA LEU A 42 30.83 -31.52 13.65
C LEU A 42 29.51 -31.91 12.98
N VAL A 43 29.17 -33.19 13.00
CA VAL A 43 27.89 -33.69 12.43
C VAL A 43 26.71 -33.13 13.20
N ILE A 44 26.78 -33.18 14.54
CA ILE A 44 25.74 -32.65 15.42
C ILE A 44 25.57 -31.15 15.22
N SER A 45 26.59 -30.41 14.81
CA SER A 45 26.52 -28.97 14.67
C SER A 45 25.78 -28.49 13.43
N CYS A 46 25.46 -29.34 12.45
CA CYS A 46 24.74 -28.95 11.24
C CYS A 46 23.33 -28.42 11.56
N PRO A 47 22.99 -27.14 11.31
CA PRO A 47 21.74 -26.56 11.78
C PRO A 47 20.59 -26.75 10.77
N CYS A 48 20.16 -27.99 10.52
CA CYS A 48 19.19 -28.29 9.46
C CYS A 48 17.84 -27.56 9.65
N ALA A 49 17.30 -27.59 10.87
CA ALA A 49 16.02 -26.94 11.20
C ALA A 49 16.06 -25.41 11.01
N LEU A 50 17.19 -24.77 11.31
CA LEU A 50 17.38 -23.34 11.13
C LEU A 50 17.38 -22.96 9.65
N VAL A 51 18.08 -23.74 8.82
CA VAL A 51 18.21 -23.49 7.37
C VAL A 51 16.85 -23.60 6.69
N ILE A 52 16.05 -24.62 7.04
CA ILE A 52 14.74 -24.85 6.40
C ILE A 52 13.63 -23.92 6.90
N SER A 53 13.75 -23.38 8.13
CA SER A 53 12.74 -22.52 8.75
C SER A 53 12.31 -21.34 7.88
N THR A 54 13.30 -20.62 7.34
CA THR A 54 13.09 -19.36 6.61
C THR A 54 12.36 -19.59 5.28
N PRO A 55 12.85 -20.45 4.36
CA PRO A 55 12.19 -20.66 3.07
C PRO A 55 10.78 -21.25 3.23
N VAL A 56 10.55 -22.17 4.17
CA VAL A 56 9.21 -22.76 4.37
C VAL A 56 8.22 -21.72 4.89
N SER A 57 8.64 -20.86 5.83
CA SER A 57 7.79 -19.79 6.36
C SER A 57 7.43 -18.76 5.28
N ILE A 58 8.43 -18.37 4.47
CA ILE A 58 8.23 -17.45 3.35
C ILE A 58 7.28 -18.04 2.32
N VAL A 59 7.54 -19.25 1.83
CA VAL A 59 6.69 -19.90 0.81
C VAL A 59 5.27 -20.09 1.32
N SER A 60 5.10 -20.50 2.59
CA SER A 60 3.78 -20.65 3.21
C SER A 60 3.02 -19.32 3.24
N ALA A 61 3.70 -18.23 3.58
CA ALA A 61 3.11 -16.90 3.63
C ALA A 61 2.80 -16.34 2.23
N LEU A 62 3.70 -16.49 1.26
CA LEU A 62 3.46 -16.09 -0.12
C LEU A 62 2.26 -16.85 -0.73
N ALA A 63 2.14 -18.15 -0.44
CA ALA A 63 1.00 -18.94 -0.86
C ALA A 63 -0.31 -18.49 -0.19
N ALA A 64 -0.28 -18.14 1.11
CA ALA A 64 -1.43 -17.60 1.82
C ALA A 64 -1.85 -16.22 1.29
N ALA A 65 -0.88 -15.34 1.01
CA ALA A 65 -1.11 -14.04 0.41
C ALA A 65 -1.78 -14.18 -0.96
N ALA A 66 -1.22 -15.02 -1.83
CA ALA A 66 -1.74 -15.26 -3.17
C ALA A 66 -3.18 -15.80 -3.16
N ARG A 67 -3.50 -16.74 -2.25
CA ARG A 67 -4.87 -17.24 -2.08
C ARG A 67 -5.88 -16.16 -1.69
N LYS A 68 -5.44 -15.07 -1.05
CA LYS A 68 -6.28 -13.93 -0.69
C LYS A 68 -6.15 -12.75 -1.66
N GLY A 69 -5.56 -12.97 -2.84
CA GLY A 69 -5.42 -11.95 -3.87
C GLY A 69 -4.38 -10.87 -3.55
N VAL A 70 -3.34 -11.20 -2.78
CA VAL A 70 -2.19 -10.35 -2.51
C VAL A 70 -0.93 -11.02 -3.05
N LEU A 71 -0.29 -10.42 -4.04
CA LEU A 71 0.93 -10.92 -4.64
C LEU A 71 2.12 -10.16 -4.05
N ILE A 72 3.09 -10.88 -3.47
CA ILE A 72 4.31 -10.29 -2.92
C ILE A 72 5.50 -10.84 -3.71
N LYS A 73 6.36 -9.98 -4.24
CA LYS A 73 7.53 -10.35 -5.06
C LYS A 73 8.69 -10.88 -4.21
N GLY A 74 8.48 -12.05 -3.61
CA GLY A 74 9.50 -12.80 -2.89
C GLY A 74 9.65 -12.44 -1.42
N GLY A 75 10.52 -13.19 -0.74
CA GLY A 75 10.69 -13.12 0.71
C GLY A 75 11.30 -11.83 1.23
N ALA A 76 12.21 -11.21 0.47
CA ALA A 76 12.84 -9.94 0.87
C ALA A 76 11.82 -8.82 1.01
N LYS A 77 10.85 -8.72 0.08
CA LYS A 77 9.77 -7.73 0.13
C LYS A 77 8.77 -8.01 1.24
N LEU A 78 8.50 -9.28 1.53
CA LEU A 78 7.72 -9.69 2.70
C LEU A 78 8.40 -9.24 4.02
N GLU A 79 9.72 -9.47 4.15
CA GLU A 79 10.46 -9.05 5.34
C GLU A 79 10.53 -7.51 5.47
N GLN A 80 10.73 -6.80 4.37
CA GLN A 80 10.69 -5.33 4.34
C GLN A 80 9.31 -4.81 4.76
N LEU A 81 8.23 -5.40 4.24
CA LEU A 81 6.85 -5.03 4.60
C LEU A 81 6.57 -5.23 6.09
N ALA A 82 7.13 -6.29 6.69
CA ALA A 82 7.04 -6.52 8.13
C ALA A 82 7.72 -5.42 8.97
N ALA A 83 8.72 -4.73 8.42
CA ALA A 83 9.49 -3.68 9.08
C ALA A 83 8.92 -2.27 8.88
N VAL A 84 7.92 -2.10 8.02
CA VAL A 84 7.30 -0.81 7.69
C VAL A 84 6.72 -0.15 8.94
N LYS A 85 7.01 1.15 9.09
CA LYS A 85 6.56 2.02 10.18
C LYS A 85 5.69 3.19 9.70
N CYS A 86 5.84 3.58 8.44
CA CYS A 86 5.11 4.66 7.79
C CYS A 86 4.45 4.14 6.52
N VAL A 87 3.21 4.56 6.25
CA VAL A 87 2.53 4.27 4.99
C VAL A 87 2.14 5.58 4.33
N ALA A 88 2.60 5.79 3.11
CA ALA A 88 2.17 6.89 2.26
C ALA A 88 1.14 6.37 1.25
N PHE A 89 0.03 7.06 1.12
CA PHE A 89 -1.03 6.74 0.17
C PHE A 89 -1.10 7.80 -0.91
N ASP A 90 -1.23 7.39 -2.16
CA ASP A 90 -1.83 8.27 -3.16
C ASP A 90 -3.31 8.50 -2.86
N LYS A 91 -3.84 9.64 -3.29
CA LYS A 91 -5.25 9.97 -3.11
C LYS A 91 -6.14 9.27 -4.15
N THR A 92 -5.87 9.52 -5.43
CA THR A 92 -6.81 9.25 -6.53
C THR A 92 -6.73 7.78 -6.92
N GLY A 93 -7.87 7.09 -6.96
CA GLY A 93 -7.90 5.65 -7.26
C GLY A 93 -7.41 4.73 -6.13
N THR A 94 -6.70 5.28 -5.14
CA THR A 94 -6.22 4.53 -3.97
C THR A 94 -7.11 4.73 -2.75
N LEU A 95 -7.02 5.86 -2.03
CA LEU A 95 -7.93 6.18 -0.90
C LEU A 95 -9.35 6.46 -1.38
N THR A 96 -9.48 6.92 -2.61
CA THR A 96 -10.72 7.22 -3.30
C THR A 96 -11.00 6.19 -4.40
N ARG A 97 -12.19 6.24 -5.00
CA ARG A 97 -12.61 5.26 -6.02
C ARG A 97 -11.93 5.50 -7.37
N GLY A 98 -11.30 6.66 -7.60
CA GLY A 98 -10.72 7.03 -8.89
C GLY A 98 -11.78 7.45 -9.90
N GLN A 99 -13.02 7.70 -9.44
CA GLN A 99 -14.15 8.04 -10.29
C GLN A 99 -14.81 9.30 -9.76
N LEU A 100 -14.81 10.34 -10.60
CA LEU A 100 -15.50 11.58 -10.28
C LEU A 100 -17.01 11.36 -10.26
N GLU A 101 -17.64 11.87 -9.22
CA GLU A 101 -19.09 11.84 -9.03
C GLU A 101 -19.58 13.25 -8.66
N VAL A 102 -20.79 13.58 -9.10
CA VAL A 102 -21.47 14.78 -8.62
C VAL A 102 -21.86 14.55 -7.17
N VAL A 103 -21.36 15.39 -6.27
CA VAL A 103 -21.66 15.32 -4.84
C VAL A 103 -22.71 16.33 -4.42
N GLN A 104 -22.83 17.44 -5.16
CA GLN A 104 -23.80 18.48 -4.85
C GLN A 104 -24.12 19.31 -6.09
N VAL A 105 -25.38 19.71 -6.23
CA VAL A 105 -25.82 20.72 -7.20
C VAL A 105 -26.42 21.87 -6.42
N VAL A 106 -25.88 23.08 -6.61
CA VAL A 106 -26.33 24.29 -5.93
C VAL A 106 -26.88 25.24 -6.99
N PRO A 107 -28.21 25.35 -7.13
CA PRO A 107 -28.80 26.28 -8.07
C PRO A 107 -28.70 27.73 -7.58
N PHE A 108 -28.66 28.66 -8.52
CA PHE A 108 -28.65 30.11 -8.30
C PHE A 108 -29.93 30.75 -8.83
N SER A 109 -30.25 31.95 -8.31
CA SER A 109 -31.29 32.84 -8.86
C SER A 109 -32.66 32.16 -9.09
N GLY A 110 -33.06 31.22 -8.23
CA GLY A 110 -34.36 30.53 -8.31
C GLY A 110 -34.43 29.37 -9.31
N SER A 111 -33.31 28.98 -9.92
CA SER A 111 -33.24 27.78 -10.76
C SER A 111 -33.48 26.51 -9.95
N SER A 112 -33.95 25.43 -10.59
CA SER A 112 -33.99 24.12 -9.97
C SER A 112 -32.67 23.38 -10.18
N ALA A 113 -32.31 22.45 -9.29
CA ALA A 113 -31.14 21.59 -9.47
C ALA A 113 -31.21 20.80 -10.79
N ALA A 114 -32.41 20.34 -11.15
CA ALA A 114 -32.66 19.65 -12.42
C ALA A 114 -32.39 20.55 -13.64
N ALA A 115 -32.75 21.84 -13.59
CA ALA A 115 -32.47 22.78 -14.68
C ALA A 115 -30.95 23.02 -14.84
N VAL A 116 -30.22 23.16 -13.74
CA VAL A 116 -28.76 23.29 -13.76
C VAL A 116 -28.11 22.04 -14.36
N LEU A 117 -28.55 20.86 -13.93
CA LEU A 117 -28.08 19.57 -14.44
C LEU A 117 -28.40 19.39 -15.92
N GLN A 118 -29.60 19.75 -16.35
CA GLN A 118 -30.03 19.63 -17.74
C GLN A 118 -29.12 20.45 -18.67
N VAL A 119 -28.86 21.70 -18.30
CA VAL A 119 -28.01 22.61 -19.06
C VAL A 119 -26.56 22.11 -19.09
N ALA A 120 -26.01 21.74 -17.92
CA ALA A 120 -24.65 21.27 -17.81
C ALA A 120 -24.43 19.92 -18.54
N ALA A 121 -25.34 18.97 -18.39
CA ALA A 121 -25.25 17.67 -19.03
C ALA A 121 -25.45 17.74 -20.55
N ALA A 122 -26.29 18.65 -21.04
CA ALA A 122 -26.42 18.89 -22.48
C ALA A 122 -25.08 19.34 -23.08
N LEU A 123 -24.43 20.33 -22.47
CA LEU A 123 -23.10 20.80 -22.89
C LEU A 123 -22.03 19.70 -22.76
N GLU A 124 -21.95 19.04 -21.60
CA GLU A 124 -20.93 18.04 -21.30
C GLU A 124 -21.15 16.71 -22.04
N SER A 125 -22.30 16.50 -22.69
CA SER A 125 -22.55 15.31 -23.52
C SER A 125 -21.60 15.17 -24.71
N ARG A 126 -20.96 16.27 -25.12
CA ARG A 126 -19.95 16.35 -26.18
C ARG A 126 -18.51 16.36 -25.65
N SER A 127 -18.33 16.35 -24.34
CA SER A 127 -17.04 16.47 -23.66
C SER A 127 -16.44 15.10 -23.35
N GLU A 128 -15.15 14.93 -23.64
CA GLU A 128 -14.39 13.74 -23.22
C GLU A 128 -13.81 13.88 -21.81
N HIS A 129 -13.97 15.05 -21.17
CA HIS A 129 -13.37 15.33 -19.88
C HIS A 129 -14.02 14.49 -18.75
N PRO A 130 -13.25 13.90 -17.81
CA PRO A 130 -13.80 13.10 -16.72
C PRO A 130 -14.87 13.79 -15.87
N ILE A 131 -14.73 15.11 -15.64
CA ILE A 131 -15.74 15.94 -14.96
C ILE A 131 -17.05 15.96 -15.76
N GLY A 132 -16.98 16.20 -17.08
CA GLY A 132 -18.16 16.22 -17.94
C GLY A 132 -18.88 14.88 -17.96
N GLN A 133 -18.12 13.80 -18.08
CA GLN A 133 -18.67 12.44 -18.00
C GLN A 133 -19.37 12.17 -16.66
N ALA A 134 -18.83 12.69 -15.54
CA ALA A 134 -19.46 12.57 -14.22
C ALA A 134 -20.80 13.29 -14.15
N ILE A 135 -20.88 14.51 -14.70
CA ILE A 135 -22.12 15.31 -14.77
C ILE A 135 -23.16 14.59 -15.63
N VAL A 136 -22.77 14.08 -16.80
CA VAL A 136 -23.67 13.34 -17.72
C VAL A 136 -24.19 12.06 -17.07
N ARG A 137 -23.32 11.28 -16.41
CA ARG A 137 -23.75 10.07 -15.68
C ARG A 137 -24.77 10.41 -14.58
N PHE A 138 -24.50 11.44 -13.80
CA PHE A 138 -25.39 11.85 -12.71
C PHE A 138 -26.73 12.38 -13.22
N ALA A 139 -26.74 13.18 -14.30
CA ALA A 139 -27.98 13.62 -14.92
C ALA A 139 -28.84 12.44 -15.42
N ARG A 140 -28.22 11.38 -15.95
CA ARG A 140 -28.94 10.15 -16.35
C ARG A 140 -29.52 9.39 -15.16
N SER A 141 -28.79 9.30 -14.04
CA SER A 141 -29.30 8.61 -12.84
C SER A 141 -30.44 9.37 -12.16
N GLU A 142 -30.47 10.70 -12.30
CA GLU A 142 -31.57 11.55 -11.84
C GLU A 142 -32.71 11.69 -12.88
N GLU A 143 -32.68 10.88 -13.94
CA GLU A 143 -33.69 10.87 -15.03
C GLU A 143 -33.90 12.25 -15.70
N VAL A 144 -32.88 13.11 -15.67
CA VAL A 144 -32.93 14.44 -16.29
C VAL A 144 -32.77 14.29 -17.80
N ALA A 145 -33.70 14.86 -18.56
CA ALA A 145 -33.65 14.86 -20.02
C ALA A 145 -32.44 15.65 -20.54
N ILE A 146 -31.50 14.96 -21.18
CA ILE A 146 -30.29 15.56 -21.75
C ILE A 146 -30.61 16.08 -23.15
N GLY A 147 -30.54 17.40 -23.32
CA GLY A 147 -30.70 18.07 -24.62
C GLY A 147 -29.46 17.89 -25.51
N ASN A 148 -29.62 18.16 -26.81
CA ASN A 148 -28.49 18.19 -27.73
C ASN A 148 -27.76 19.55 -27.62
N ALA A 149 -26.43 19.49 -27.52
CA ALA A 149 -25.57 20.66 -27.63
C ALA A 149 -25.00 20.79 -29.04
N GLU A 150 -25.09 22.00 -29.57
CA GLU A 150 -24.52 22.44 -30.84
C GLU A 150 -23.33 23.37 -30.59
N GLU A 151 -22.46 23.54 -31.59
CA GLU A 151 -21.30 24.45 -31.52
C GLU A 151 -20.41 24.24 -30.28
N PHE A 152 -20.24 22.98 -29.82
CA PHE A 152 -19.40 22.68 -28.66
C PHE A 152 -17.95 23.08 -28.88
N GLN A 153 -17.38 23.83 -27.94
CA GLN A 153 -15.99 24.23 -27.91
C GLN A 153 -15.41 23.98 -26.52
N ALA A 154 -14.36 23.15 -26.46
CA ALA A 154 -13.56 22.97 -25.26
C ALA A 154 -12.58 24.13 -25.09
N LEU A 155 -12.46 24.65 -23.87
CA LEU A 155 -11.57 25.75 -23.49
C LEU A 155 -10.55 25.21 -22.46
N PRO A 156 -9.37 24.75 -22.89
CA PRO A 156 -8.37 24.14 -22.01
C PRO A 156 -8.04 25.03 -20.80
N GLY A 157 -8.04 24.42 -19.60
CA GLY A 157 -7.79 25.09 -18.33
C GLY A 157 -8.91 26.04 -17.85
N ARG A 158 -10.04 26.10 -18.56
CA ARG A 158 -11.17 26.99 -18.24
C ARG A 158 -12.50 26.25 -18.14
N GLY A 159 -12.83 25.41 -19.11
CA GLY A 159 -14.11 24.70 -19.17
C GLY A 159 -14.53 24.41 -20.60
N ALA A 160 -15.80 24.58 -20.90
CA ALA A 160 -16.36 24.45 -22.24
C ALA A 160 -17.57 25.38 -22.44
N GLU A 161 -17.86 25.64 -23.71
CA GLU A 161 -19.01 26.43 -24.16
C GLU A 161 -19.74 25.72 -25.29
N ALA A 162 -21.06 25.92 -25.37
CA ALA A 162 -21.91 25.33 -26.40
C ALA A 162 -23.21 26.11 -26.54
N ARG A 163 -24.07 25.69 -27.47
CA ARG A 163 -25.45 26.19 -27.60
C ARG A 163 -26.45 25.06 -27.36
N VAL A 164 -27.41 25.28 -26.46
CA VAL A 164 -28.49 24.33 -26.15
C VAL A 164 -29.81 25.03 -26.48
N GLY A 165 -30.57 24.48 -27.43
CA GLY A 165 -31.79 25.15 -27.93
C GLY A 165 -31.52 26.53 -28.55
N GLY A 166 -30.35 26.73 -29.16
CA GLY A 166 -29.91 28.02 -29.74
C GLY A 166 -29.35 29.03 -28.74
N VAL A 167 -29.40 28.74 -27.44
CA VAL A 167 -28.96 29.64 -26.35
C VAL A 167 -27.53 29.32 -25.93
N PRO A 168 -26.65 30.33 -25.74
CA PRO A 168 -25.29 30.09 -25.24
C PRO A 168 -25.28 29.57 -23.80
N VAL A 169 -24.49 28.51 -23.59
CA VAL A 169 -24.24 27.84 -22.31
C VAL A 169 -22.75 27.80 -22.05
N LEU A 170 -22.37 28.01 -20.79
CA LEU A 170 -20.98 27.89 -20.32
C LEU A 170 -20.94 26.93 -19.13
N ALA A 171 -19.94 26.06 -19.09
CA ALA A 171 -19.62 25.24 -17.92
C ALA A 171 -18.11 25.30 -17.66
N GLY A 172 -17.68 25.71 -16.46
CA GLY A 172 -16.24 25.83 -16.19
C GLY A 172 -15.88 26.43 -14.84
N ASN A 173 -14.63 26.86 -14.71
CA ASN A 173 -14.10 27.48 -13.50
C ASN A 173 -14.47 28.96 -13.38
N ARG A 174 -14.12 29.56 -12.23
CA ARG A 174 -14.35 31.00 -11.94
C ARG A 174 -13.81 31.92 -13.04
N ARG A 175 -12.62 31.62 -13.56
CA ARG A 175 -11.96 32.44 -14.58
C ARG A 175 -12.79 32.55 -15.86
N LEU A 176 -13.40 31.45 -16.32
CA LEU A 176 -14.26 31.45 -17.51
C LEU A 176 -15.45 32.41 -17.35
N LEU A 177 -16.13 32.35 -16.21
CA LEU A 177 -17.30 33.20 -15.97
C LEU A 177 -16.91 34.68 -15.82
N GLU A 178 -15.80 34.97 -15.14
CA GLU A 178 -15.31 36.35 -15.00
C GLU A 178 -14.89 36.96 -16.35
N GLU A 179 -14.25 36.18 -17.23
CA GLU A 179 -13.91 36.60 -18.60
C GLU A 179 -15.16 36.94 -19.43
N ARG A 180 -16.31 36.33 -19.10
CA ARG A 180 -17.62 36.59 -19.73
C ARG A 180 -18.44 37.65 -18.97
N GLY A 181 -17.86 38.30 -17.96
CA GLY A 181 -18.50 39.36 -17.18
C GLY A 181 -19.54 38.87 -16.16
N ILE A 182 -19.59 37.57 -15.89
CA ILE A 182 -20.58 36.94 -15.00
C ILE A 182 -19.99 36.89 -13.58
N ARG A 183 -20.51 37.74 -12.68
CA ARG A 183 -20.10 37.79 -11.28
C ARG A 183 -21.33 37.87 -10.38
N SER A 184 -21.32 37.13 -9.26
CA SER A 184 -22.40 37.14 -8.27
C SER A 184 -21.87 36.74 -6.90
N PRO A 185 -22.33 37.37 -5.79
CA PRO A 185 -22.01 36.95 -4.43
C PRO A 185 -22.51 35.53 -4.09
N GLU A 186 -23.44 34.96 -4.87
CA GLU A 186 -23.86 33.56 -4.74
C GLU A 186 -22.76 32.60 -5.20
N ILE A 187 -21.98 32.99 -6.22
CA ILE A 187 -20.86 32.20 -6.74
C ILE A 187 -19.79 32.05 -5.66
N ASP A 188 -19.37 33.16 -5.05
CA ASP A 188 -18.30 33.15 -4.03
C ASP A 188 -18.65 32.24 -2.85
N ARG A 189 -19.87 32.38 -2.30
CA ARG A 189 -20.36 31.53 -1.20
C ARG A 189 -20.43 30.05 -1.56
N ALA A 190 -20.88 29.74 -2.77
CA ALA A 190 -21.00 28.36 -3.20
C ALA A 190 -19.64 27.72 -3.49
N LEU A 191 -18.70 28.48 -4.07
CA LEU A 191 -17.32 28.03 -4.28
C LEU A 191 -16.60 27.75 -2.96
N GLU A 192 -16.72 28.63 -1.96
CA GLU A 192 -16.15 28.43 -0.63
C GLU A 192 -16.72 27.15 0.04
N SER A 193 -18.05 26.99 0.02
CA SER A 193 -18.72 25.81 0.58
C SER A 193 -18.29 24.50 -0.09
N LEU A 194 -18.17 24.48 -1.41
CA LEU A 194 -17.73 23.30 -2.16
C LEU A 194 -16.24 23.00 -1.93
N THR A 195 -15.40 24.03 -1.85
CA THR A 195 -13.96 23.88 -1.58
C THR A 195 -13.73 23.30 -0.18
N GLN A 196 -14.46 23.77 0.82
CA GLN A 196 -14.41 23.22 2.19
C GLN A 196 -14.82 21.75 2.25
N LYS A 197 -15.70 21.31 1.34
CA LYS A 197 -16.10 19.89 1.21
C LYS A 197 -15.16 19.08 0.31
N GLY A 198 -14.03 19.65 -0.11
CA GLY A 198 -13.07 18.97 -0.99
C GLY A 198 -13.62 18.67 -2.39
N SER A 199 -14.52 19.51 -2.90
CA SER A 199 -15.14 19.32 -4.20
C SER A 199 -14.61 20.32 -5.22
N THR A 200 -14.36 19.85 -6.44
CA THR A 200 -14.10 20.71 -7.59
C THR A 200 -15.42 21.32 -8.04
N ALA A 201 -15.48 22.64 -8.09
CA ALA A 201 -16.67 23.37 -8.46
C ALA A 201 -16.70 23.68 -9.98
N VAL A 202 -17.80 23.32 -10.63
CA VAL A 202 -18.10 23.64 -12.04
C VAL A 202 -19.25 24.61 -12.06
N LEU A 203 -18.97 25.86 -12.43
CA LEU A 203 -19.98 26.90 -12.57
C LEU A 203 -20.70 26.73 -13.89
N VAL A 204 -22.03 26.86 -13.86
CA VAL A 204 -22.89 26.73 -15.02
C VAL A 204 -23.57 28.06 -15.27
N ALA A 205 -23.50 28.55 -16.51
CA ALA A 205 -24.18 29.76 -16.93
C ALA A 205 -25.06 29.51 -18.17
N HIS A 206 -26.21 30.17 -18.19
CA HIS A 206 -27.22 30.09 -19.25
C HIS A 206 -27.81 31.48 -19.45
N HIS A 207 -28.04 31.90 -20.70
CA HIS A 207 -28.47 33.27 -21.04
C HIS A 207 -27.58 34.40 -20.47
N GLY A 208 -26.27 34.15 -20.31
CA GLY A 208 -25.35 35.14 -19.74
C GLY A 208 -25.46 35.33 -18.23
N CYS A 209 -26.27 34.53 -17.54
CA CYS A 209 -26.41 34.54 -16.08
C CYS A 209 -25.91 33.21 -15.49
N ALA A 210 -25.29 33.25 -14.32
CA ALA A 210 -24.94 32.03 -13.59
C ALA A 210 -26.22 31.37 -13.06
N VAL A 211 -26.46 30.12 -13.45
CA VAL A 211 -27.66 29.35 -13.05
C VAL A 211 -27.39 28.39 -11.91
N GLY A 212 -26.14 28.04 -11.65
CA GLY A 212 -25.76 27.21 -10.52
C GLY A 212 -24.30 26.80 -10.54
N VAL A 213 -23.93 26.00 -9.55
CA VAL A 213 -22.63 25.32 -9.47
C VAL A 213 -22.83 23.84 -9.17
N ILE A 214 -22.03 23.01 -9.83
CA ILE A 214 -21.99 21.56 -9.62
C ILE A 214 -20.68 21.23 -8.92
N GLY A 215 -20.77 20.65 -7.73
CA GLY A 215 -19.65 20.09 -7.00
C GLY A 215 -19.38 18.68 -7.48
N VAL A 216 -18.18 18.43 -7.98
CA VAL A 216 -17.70 17.13 -8.42
C VAL A 216 -16.50 16.73 -7.56
N ALA A 217 -16.52 15.52 -7.01
CA ALA A 217 -15.43 15.00 -6.20
C ALA A 217 -15.22 13.52 -6.45
N ASP A 218 -14.02 13.03 -6.14
CA ASP A 218 -13.76 11.59 -6.06
C ASP A 218 -14.10 11.12 -4.65
N ARG A 219 -15.05 10.20 -4.52
CA ARG A 219 -15.51 9.76 -3.20
C ARG A 219 -14.47 8.86 -2.54
N PRO A 220 -14.22 9.02 -1.22
CA PRO A 220 -13.42 8.07 -0.47
C PRO A 220 -14.03 6.67 -0.54
N ARG A 221 -13.17 5.64 -0.51
CA ARG A 221 -13.64 4.26 -0.36
C ARG A 221 -14.25 4.09 1.03
N GLU A 222 -15.34 3.34 1.13
CA GLU A 222 -16.04 3.10 2.40
C GLU A 222 -15.13 2.46 3.44
N ALA A 223 -14.29 1.51 3.00
CA ALA A 223 -13.32 0.83 3.84
C ALA A 223 -12.02 1.63 4.09
N ALA A 224 -11.90 2.87 3.62
CA ALA A 224 -10.66 3.64 3.75
C ALA A 224 -10.31 3.89 5.21
N ARG A 225 -11.22 4.50 5.98
CA ARG A 225 -11.02 4.82 7.40
C ARG A 225 -10.72 3.56 8.22
N GLU A 226 -11.53 2.51 8.05
CA GLU A 226 -11.30 1.22 8.72
C GLU A 226 -9.92 0.64 8.40
N SER A 227 -9.48 0.71 7.14
CA SER A 227 -8.16 0.21 6.73
C SER A 227 -7.02 1.00 7.39
N LEU A 228 -7.16 2.33 7.50
CA LEU A 228 -6.17 3.17 8.20
C LEU A 228 -6.13 2.82 9.69
N ASP A 229 -7.28 2.64 10.33
CA ASP A 229 -7.38 2.23 11.73
C ASP A 229 -6.74 0.86 11.98
N LEU A 230 -6.96 -0.10 11.09
CA LEU A 230 -6.31 -1.42 11.15
C LEU A 230 -4.78 -1.30 11.03
N LEU A 231 -4.27 -0.44 10.16
CA LEU A 231 -2.83 -0.20 10.03
C LEU A 231 -2.26 0.44 11.31
N ARG A 232 -2.97 1.40 11.91
CA ARG A 232 -2.59 2.01 13.20
C ARG A 232 -2.60 0.98 14.33
N ALA A 233 -3.62 0.13 14.41
CA ALA A 233 -3.70 -0.95 15.40
C ALA A 233 -2.55 -1.97 15.23
N GLN A 234 -2.04 -2.11 14.01
CA GLN A 234 -0.84 -2.89 13.73
C GLN A 234 0.44 -2.12 14.04
N GLY A 235 0.42 -0.89 14.57
CA GLY A 235 1.62 -0.16 14.96
C GLY A 235 2.34 0.55 13.81
N ILE A 236 1.64 0.87 12.72
CA ILE A 236 2.05 1.93 11.79
C ILE A 236 1.90 3.27 12.53
N ARG A 237 2.98 4.04 12.60
CA ARG A 237 3.08 5.24 13.43
C ARG A 237 2.66 6.51 12.72
N SER A 238 2.80 6.52 11.40
CA SER A 238 2.53 7.69 10.55
C SER A 238 1.85 7.24 9.28
N ILE A 239 0.73 7.88 8.97
CA ILE A 239 0.00 7.70 7.71
C ILE A 239 0.03 9.04 6.99
N ALA A 240 0.60 9.04 5.78
CA ALA A 240 0.70 10.22 4.94
C ALA A 240 -0.17 10.08 3.68
N MET A 241 -0.67 11.19 3.18
CA MET A 241 -1.33 11.27 1.87
C MET A 241 -0.55 12.18 0.94
N LEU A 242 -0.25 11.68 -0.26
CA LEU A 242 0.42 12.41 -1.33
C LEU A 242 -0.58 12.64 -2.45
N THR A 243 -0.73 13.87 -2.92
CA THR A 243 -1.67 14.19 -3.99
C THR A 243 -1.24 15.41 -4.80
N GLY A 244 -1.67 15.46 -6.06
CA GLY A 244 -1.55 16.65 -6.92
C GLY A 244 -2.73 17.62 -6.78
N ASP A 245 -3.74 17.26 -6.00
CA ASP A 245 -4.86 18.14 -5.69
C ASP A 245 -4.44 19.31 -4.80
N HIS A 246 -5.25 20.37 -4.83
CA HIS A 246 -5.02 21.57 -4.02
C HIS A 246 -5.09 21.27 -2.51
N ALA A 247 -4.20 21.89 -1.73
CA ALA A 247 -4.07 21.69 -0.29
C ALA A 247 -5.40 21.68 0.50
N ALA A 248 -6.31 22.61 0.22
CA ALA A 248 -7.61 22.67 0.89
C ALA A 248 -8.47 21.41 0.68
N VAL A 249 -8.47 20.85 -0.53
CA VAL A 249 -9.23 19.63 -0.87
C VAL A 249 -8.60 18.41 -0.20
N ALA A 250 -7.26 18.32 -0.26
CA ALA A 250 -6.50 17.26 0.38
C ALA A 250 -6.71 17.26 1.90
N GLN A 251 -6.67 18.42 2.55
CA GLN A 251 -6.85 18.53 4.00
C GLN A 251 -8.26 18.10 4.44
N ALA A 252 -9.30 18.52 3.72
CA ALA A 252 -10.67 18.12 4.04
C ALA A 252 -10.86 16.59 4.02
N LEU A 253 -10.26 15.92 3.03
CA LEU A 253 -10.27 14.46 2.96
C LEU A 253 -9.44 13.84 4.11
N ALA A 254 -8.26 14.39 4.39
CA ALA A 254 -7.41 13.92 5.48
C ALA A 254 -8.08 14.00 6.84
N ASP A 255 -8.78 15.08 7.15
CA ASP A 255 -9.53 15.26 8.38
C ASP A 255 -10.67 14.23 8.48
N SER A 256 -11.36 13.96 7.37
CA SER A 256 -12.43 12.96 7.31
C SER A 256 -11.94 11.52 7.52
N LEU A 257 -10.70 11.21 7.13
CA LEU A 257 -10.10 9.88 7.24
C LEU A 257 -9.16 9.72 8.45
N GLY A 258 -8.80 10.82 9.12
CA GLY A 258 -7.85 10.85 10.22
C GLY A 258 -6.42 10.57 9.77
N ILE A 259 -5.94 11.24 8.72
CA ILE A 259 -4.57 11.12 8.17
C ILE A 259 -3.63 12.12 8.89
N ASP A 260 -2.38 11.74 9.15
CA ASP A 260 -1.44 12.52 9.98
C ASP A 260 -0.69 13.61 9.20
N ASP A 261 -0.22 13.28 7.99
CA ASP A 261 0.59 14.16 7.14
C ASP A 261 -0.05 14.25 5.75
N VAL A 262 -0.21 15.47 5.23
CA VAL A 262 -0.80 15.74 3.92
C VAL A 262 0.20 16.53 3.10
N ARG A 263 0.56 16.00 1.93
CA ARG A 263 1.38 16.71 0.96
C ARG A 263 0.61 16.82 -0.35
N ALA A 264 0.14 18.02 -0.59
CA ALA A 264 -0.71 18.40 -1.70
C ALA A 264 0.07 19.17 -2.76
N ASP A 265 -0.58 19.49 -3.88
CA ASP A 265 -0.02 20.26 -4.99
C ASP A 265 1.28 19.64 -5.55
N LEU A 266 1.44 18.32 -5.46
CA LEU A 266 2.63 17.60 -5.89
C LEU A 266 2.56 17.18 -7.37
N LEU A 267 3.64 17.42 -8.12
CA LEU A 267 3.86 16.75 -9.40
C LEU A 267 4.37 15.31 -9.17
N PRO A 268 4.31 14.41 -10.18
CA PRO A 268 4.80 13.04 -10.02
C PRO A 268 6.26 12.92 -9.51
N ALA A 269 7.15 13.84 -9.91
CA ALA A 269 8.53 13.88 -9.42
C ALA A 269 8.61 14.31 -7.94
N ASP A 270 7.74 15.23 -7.52
CA ASP A 270 7.68 15.72 -6.14
C ASP A 270 7.17 14.64 -5.18
N LYS A 271 6.29 13.74 -5.66
CA LYS A 271 5.85 12.57 -4.87
C LYS A 271 7.03 11.68 -4.48
N ALA A 272 7.97 11.42 -5.39
CA ALA A 272 9.15 10.62 -5.08
C ALA A 272 10.06 11.30 -4.03
N ALA A 273 10.27 12.61 -4.15
CA ALA A 273 11.01 13.39 -3.15
C ALA A 273 10.30 13.39 -1.78
N ALA A 274 8.97 13.49 -1.78
CA ALA A 274 8.17 13.43 -0.57
C ALA A 274 8.29 12.06 0.14
N VAL A 275 8.24 10.97 -0.62
CA VAL A 275 8.46 9.60 -0.13
C VAL A 275 9.85 9.48 0.52
N ALA A 276 10.90 9.99 -0.12
CA ALA A 276 12.26 9.96 0.43
C ALA A 276 12.36 10.73 1.75
N ALA A 277 11.75 11.92 1.84
CA ALA A 277 11.73 12.72 3.07
C ALA A 277 10.96 12.02 4.20
N LEU A 278 9.81 11.41 3.92
CA LEU A 278 9.03 10.65 4.91
C LEU A 278 9.80 9.43 5.41
N ARG A 279 10.50 8.73 4.52
CA ARG A 279 11.35 7.58 4.86
C ARG A 279 12.48 7.97 5.82
N LEU A 280 13.11 9.12 5.60
CA LEU A 280 14.15 9.65 6.50
C LEU A 280 13.58 10.01 7.88
N ALA A 281 12.39 10.62 7.93
CA ALA A 281 11.76 11.05 9.18
C ALA A 281 11.18 9.91 10.02
N HIS A 282 10.54 8.93 9.40
CA HIS A 282 9.74 7.90 10.10
C HIS A 282 10.31 6.47 9.98
N GLY A 283 11.36 6.28 9.19
CA GLY A 283 11.99 4.98 8.94
C GLY A 283 11.35 4.22 7.77
N PRO A 284 11.37 2.87 7.78
CA PRO A 284 10.93 2.07 6.64
C PRO A 284 9.49 2.39 6.22
N LEU A 285 9.30 2.66 4.93
CA LEU A 285 8.07 3.21 4.39
C LEU A 285 7.49 2.35 3.27
N ALA A 286 6.18 2.14 3.29
CA ALA A 286 5.42 1.62 2.16
C ALA A 286 4.69 2.75 1.44
N MET A 287 4.78 2.77 0.11
CA MET A 287 3.99 3.66 -0.75
C MET A 287 2.85 2.84 -1.37
N VAL A 288 1.63 3.37 -1.35
CA VAL A 288 0.44 2.74 -1.94
C VAL A 288 -0.08 3.62 -3.06
N GLY A 289 -0.25 3.08 -4.26
CA GLY A 289 -0.73 3.83 -5.42
C GLY A 289 -1.40 2.95 -6.47
N ASP A 290 -1.87 3.57 -7.56
CA ASP A 290 -2.48 2.86 -8.70
C ASP A 290 -1.44 2.27 -9.69
N GLY A 291 -0.17 2.67 -9.54
CA GLY A 291 0.95 2.19 -10.34
C GLY A 291 1.11 2.83 -11.72
N VAL A 292 0.18 3.70 -12.15
CA VAL A 292 0.28 4.42 -13.43
C VAL A 292 0.98 5.77 -13.24
N ASN A 293 0.47 6.58 -12.31
CA ASN A 293 1.02 7.92 -12.05
C ASN A 293 2.08 7.92 -10.95
N ASP A 294 2.10 6.87 -10.13
CA ASP A 294 2.91 6.79 -8.91
C ASP A 294 4.14 5.87 -9.03
N ALA A 295 4.43 5.34 -10.22
CA ALA A 295 5.55 4.44 -10.44
C ALA A 295 6.89 4.95 -9.86
N PRO A 296 7.29 6.23 -10.04
CA PRO A 296 8.52 6.75 -9.42
C PRO A 296 8.48 6.76 -7.88
N ALA A 297 7.32 7.07 -7.30
CA ALA A 297 7.13 7.10 -5.85
C ALA A 297 7.13 5.69 -5.25
N LEU A 298 6.48 4.72 -5.92
CA LEU A 298 6.48 3.31 -5.55
C LEU A 298 7.90 2.72 -5.56
N ALA A 299 8.71 3.05 -6.57
CA ALA A 299 10.09 2.58 -6.69
C ALA A 299 11.04 3.19 -5.62
N THR A 300 10.72 4.38 -5.10
CA THR A 300 11.54 5.07 -4.09
C THR A 300 11.28 4.54 -2.67
N ALA A 301 10.10 3.97 -2.42
CA ALA A 301 9.72 3.38 -1.14
C ALA A 301 10.53 2.11 -0.82
N ASP A 302 10.55 1.70 0.45
CA ASP A 302 11.11 0.39 0.82
C ASP A 302 10.24 -0.74 0.27
N VAL A 303 8.93 -0.52 0.24
CA VAL A 303 7.94 -1.40 -0.38
C VAL A 303 6.92 -0.59 -1.18
N GLY A 304 6.88 -0.80 -2.50
CA GLY A 304 5.80 -0.27 -3.35
C GLY A 304 4.60 -1.21 -3.40
N ILE A 305 3.41 -0.71 -3.06
CA ILE A 305 2.14 -1.46 -3.10
C ILE A 305 1.25 -0.88 -4.21
N ALA A 306 0.96 -1.67 -5.25
CA ALA A 306 0.01 -1.29 -6.28
C ALA A 306 -1.39 -1.86 -5.99
N MET A 307 -2.39 -0.98 -6.07
CA MET A 307 -3.81 -1.32 -6.11
C MET A 307 -4.20 -1.78 -7.52
N GLY A 308 -5.24 -2.60 -7.65
CA GLY A 308 -5.87 -2.86 -8.94
C GLY A 308 -4.96 -3.47 -9.98
N ALA A 309 -3.97 -4.27 -9.56
CA ALA A 309 -2.89 -4.76 -10.42
C ALA A 309 -3.38 -5.69 -11.55
N ALA A 310 -4.65 -6.11 -11.53
CA ALA A 310 -5.31 -6.75 -12.67
C ALA A 310 -5.54 -5.81 -13.87
N GLY A 311 -5.49 -4.48 -13.66
CA GLY A 311 -5.88 -3.47 -14.64
C GLY A 311 -4.77 -2.97 -15.57
N THR A 312 -3.49 -2.98 -15.16
CA THR A 312 -2.37 -2.56 -16.04
C THR A 312 -1.07 -3.32 -15.77
N ALA A 313 -0.40 -3.78 -16.85
CA ALA A 313 0.87 -4.51 -16.76
C ALA A 313 2.00 -3.69 -16.11
N ALA A 314 1.98 -2.37 -16.29
CA ALA A 314 2.97 -1.44 -15.74
C ALA A 314 2.94 -1.37 -14.20
N ALA A 315 1.74 -1.41 -13.59
CA ALA A 315 1.59 -1.42 -12.14
C ALA A 315 2.12 -2.74 -11.52
N LEU A 316 1.88 -3.87 -12.19
CA LEU A 316 2.44 -5.17 -11.81
C LEU A 316 3.96 -5.21 -11.92
N GLU A 317 4.55 -4.55 -12.90
CA GLU A 317 6.00 -4.57 -13.12
C GLU A 317 6.76 -3.75 -12.06
N THR A 318 6.22 -2.59 -11.70
CA THR A 318 6.86 -1.63 -10.78
C THR A 318 6.64 -1.93 -9.30
N ALA A 319 5.52 -2.56 -8.93
CA ALA A 319 5.20 -2.77 -7.51
C ALA A 319 5.88 -4.01 -6.91
N ASP A 320 6.26 -3.91 -5.64
CA ASP A 320 6.79 -5.03 -4.85
C ASP A 320 5.66 -5.93 -4.32
N VAL A 321 4.53 -5.32 -4.03
CA VAL A 321 3.29 -5.96 -3.60
C VAL A 321 2.16 -5.48 -4.51
N ALA A 322 1.38 -6.40 -5.03
CA ALA A 322 0.27 -6.12 -5.93
C ALA A 322 -1.02 -6.70 -5.36
N LEU A 323 -2.06 -5.86 -5.24
CA LEU A 323 -3.39 -6.29 -4.85
C LEU A 323 -4.19 -6.62 -6.11
N MET A 324 -4.75 -7.84 -6.19
CA MET A 324 -5.51 -8.28 -7.36
C MET A 324 -6.90 -7.64 -7.45
N ALA A 325 -7.39 -7.07 -6.36
CA ALA A 325 -8.64 -6.32 -6.28
C ALA A 325 -8.41 -5.01 -5.52
N ASP A 326 -9.25 -4.01 -5.77
CA ASP A 326 -9.16 -2.67 -5.19
C ASP A 326 -9.69 -2.59 -3.74
N GLU A 327 -9.13 -3.42 -2.88
CA GLU A 327 -9.55 -3.59 -1.49
C GLU A 327 -8.46 -3.11 -0.53
N LEU A 328 -8.60 -1.88 -0.01
CA LEU A 328 -7.69 -1.29 0.97
C LEU A 328 -7.44 -2.19 2.21
N PRO A 329 -8.42 -2.95 2.75
CA PRO A 329 -8.17 -3.83 3.90
C PRO A 329 -7.09 -4.89 3.64
N LYS A 330 -6.85 -5.26 2.37
CA LYS A 330 -5.79 -6.23 2.01
C LYS A 330 -4.39 -5.71 2.29
N ILE A 331 -4.19 -4.39 2.35
CA ILE A 331 -2.90 -3.79 2.74
C ILE A 331 -2.61 -4.12 4.21
N ALA A 332 -3.60 -3.90 5.09
CA ALA A 332 -3.49 -4.25 6.50
C ALA A 332 -3.32 -5.76 6.70
N TYR A 333 -3.99 -6.59 5.89
CA TYR A 333 -3.75 -8.04 5.88
C TYR A 333 -2.30 -8.38 5.50
N ALA A 334 -1.75 -7.78 4.44
CA ALA A 334 -0.39 -8.03 3.96
C ALA A 334 0.67 -7.66 5.02
N VAL A 335 0.50 -6.51 5.69
CA VAL A 335 1.36 -6.08 6.80
C VAL A 335 1.28 -7.05 7.97
N ARG A 336 0.06 -7.46 8.38
CA ARG A 336 -0.14 -8.45 9.45
C ARG A 336 0.52 -9.78 9.15
N LEU A 337 0.28 -10.33 7.96
CA LEU A 337 0.85 -11.60 7.50
C LEU A 337 2.38 -11.53 7.51
N SER A 338 2.94 -10.46 6.95
CA SER A 338 4.40 -10.26 6.90
C SER A 338 5.02 -10.26 8.28
N ARG A 339 4.39 -9.56 9.24
CA ARG A 339 4.83 -9.54 10.65
C ARG A 339 4.68 -10.88 11.34
N ALA A 340 3.58 -11.60 11.08
CA ALA A 340 3.36 -12.94 11.60
C ALA A 340 4.43 -13.92 11.08
N THR A 341 4.81 -13.82 9.81
CA THR A 341 5.88 -14.62 9.20
C THR A 341 7.24 -14.32 9.81
N VAL A 342 7.62 -13.04 9.95
CA VAL A 342 8.89 -12.67 10.60
C VAL A 342 8.92 -13.14 12.06
N ARG A 343 7.79 -13.05 12.78
CA ARG A 343 7.66 -13.60 14.14
C ARG A 343 7.83 -15.12 14.15
N ASN A 344 7.19 -15.85 13.21
CA ASN A 344 7.31 -17.29 13.07
C ASN A 344 8.77 -17.71 12.82
N ILE A 345 9.46 -17.02 11.90
CA ILE A 345 10.88 -17.23 11.61
C ILE A 345 11.73 -17.04 12.87
N ARG A 346 11.52 -15.96 13.63
CA ARG A 346 12.26 -15.72 14.88
C ARG A 346 12.04 -16.80 15.93
N VAL A 347 10.79 -17.26 16.08
CA VAL A 347 10.44 -18.35 17.02
C VAL A 347 11.12 -19.65 16.60
N ASN A 348 11.04 -20.03 15.32
CA ASN A 348 11.65 -21.25 14.81
C ASN A 348 13.19 -21.22 14.91
N ILE A 349 13.80 -20.08 14.62
CA ILE A 349 15.25 -19.88 14.80
C ILE A 349 15.62 -20.02 16.28
N GLY A 350 14.90 -19.34 17.18
CA GLY A 350 15.15 -19.43 18.62
C GLY A 350 15.02 -20.86 19.15
N PHE A 351 13.97 -21.57 18.74
CA PHE A 351 13.76 -22.98 19.05
C PHE A 351 14.92 -23.87 18.53
N SER A 352 15.31 -23.68 17.26
CA SER A 352 16.38 -24.44 16.64
C SER A 352 17.72 -24.24 17.36
N LEU A 353 18.07 -23.00 17.71
CA LEU A 353 19.28 -22.68 18.46
C LEU A 353 19.25 -23.29 19.87
N ALA A 354 18.12 -23.16 20.58
CA ALA A 354 17.97 -23.67 21.93
C ALA A 354 18.14 -25.19 21.98
N LEU A 355 17.49 -25.92 21.06
CA LEU A 355 17.64 -27.37 20.96
C LEU A 355 19.09 -27.74 20.59
N LYS A 356 19.71 -27.01 19.67
CA LYS A 356 21.09 -27.28 19.26
C LYS A 356 22.07 -27.11 20.41
N ALA A 357 21.91 -26.05 21.21
CA ALA A 357 22.71 -25.82 22.41
C ALA A 357 22.53 -26.95 23.43
N ALA A 358 21.30 -27.43 23.64
CA ALA A 358 21.04 -28.56 24.55
C ALA A 358 21.73 -29.85 24.09
N VAL A 359 21.62 -30.20 22.80
CA VAL A 359 22.29 -31.39 22.25
C VAL A 359 23.81 -31.27 22.31
N LEU A 360 24.35 -30.09 22.03
CA LEU A 360 25.78 -29.81 22.12
C LEU A 360 26.31 -29.99 23.56
N LEU A 361 25.59 -29.46 24.56
CA LEU A 361 25.95 -29.62 25.96
C LEU A 361 25.92 -31.09 26.39
N MET A 362 24.93 -31.86 25.95
CA MET A 362 24.87 -33.31 26.20
C MET A 362 26.01 -34.07 25.50
N ALA A 363 26.43 -33.64 24.30
CA ALA A 363 27.56 -34.25 23.60
C ALA A 363 28.89 -34.00 24.34
N VAL A 364 29.10 -32.79 24.87
CA VAL A 364 30.28 -32.46 25.69
C VAL A 364 30.27 -33.22 27.01
N ALA A 365 29.10 -33.38 27.64
CA ALA A 365 28.93 -34.19 28.86
C ALA A 365 29.09 -35.71 28.59
N GLY A 366 29.17 -36.14 27.33
CA GLY A 366 29.35 -37.53 26.94
C GLY A 366 28.07 -38.38 27.01
N THR A 367 26.90 -37.76 27.20
CA THR A 367 25.61 -38.44 27.31
C THR A 367 24.84 -38.49 25.98
N ALA A 368 25.15 -37.62 25.02
CA ALA A 368 24.52 -37.67 23.70
C ALA A 368 25.23 -38.65 22.77
N THR A 369 24.45 -39.51 22.13
CA THR A 369 24.89 -40.34 21.00
C THR A 369 24.61 -39.65 19.67
N LEU A 370 25.28 -40.10 18.61
CA LEU A 370 25.05 -39.59 17.25
C LEU A 370 23.58 -39.76 16.81
N TRP A 371 22.96 -40.90 17.12
CA TRP A 371 21.57 -41.17 16.74
C TRP A 371 20.59 -40.22 17.45
N MET A 372 20.81 -39.91 18.74
CA MET A 372 19.96 -38.98 19.49
C MET A 372 19.99 -37.59 18.88
N ALA A 373 21.18 -37.14 18.48
CA ALA A 373 21.35 -35.83 17.89
C ALA A 373 20.70 -35.72 16.50
N VAL A 374 20.84 -36.76 15.67
CA VAL A 374 20.16 -36.82 14.37
C VAL A 374 18.64 -36.86 14.56
N ALA A 375 18.13 -37.68 15.48
CA ALA A 375 16.70 -37.75 15.79
C ALA A 375 16.16 -36.39 16.28
N ALA A 376 16.90 -35.69 17.14
CA ALA A 376 16.53 -34.38 17.63
C ALA A 376 16.48 -33.33 16.50
N ASP A 377 17.46 -33.30 15.61
CA ASP A 377 17.52 -32.34 14.50
C ASP A 377 16.43 -32.59 13.44
N MET A 378 16.11 -33.86 13.17
CA MET A 378 14.99 -34.25 12.31
C MET A 378 13.63 -33.90 12.94
N GLY A 379 13.45 -34.22 14.23
CA GLY A 379 12.25 -33.85 14.97
C GLY A 379 12.05 -32.33 15.01
N ALA A 380 13.11 -31.56 15.23
CA ALA A 380 13.07 -30.11 15.18
C ALA A 380 12.70 -29.57 13.80
N SER A 381 13.25 -30.15 12.75
CA SER A 381 12.93 -29.77 11.37
C SER A 381 11.43 -29.97 11.09
N LEU A 382 10.86 -31.11 11.50
CA LEU A 382 9.42 -31.37 11.38
C LEU A 382 8.57 -30.37 12.16
N LEU A 383 8.95 -30.05 13.40
CA LEU A 383 8.23 -29.07 14.22
C LEU A 383 8.27 -27.66 13.63
N VAL A 384 9.43 -27.23 13.14
CA VAL A 384 9.62 -25.94 12.47
C VAL A 384 8.78 -25.87 11.19
N ILE A 385 8.77 -26.93 10.38
CA ILE A 385 7.94 -27.01 9.17
C ILE A 385 6.45 -26.93 9.54
N ALA A 386 6.00 -27.72 10.52
CA ALA A 386 4.62 -27.72 10.98
C ALA A 386 4.20 -26.33 11.49
N ASN A 387 5.07 -25.64 12.25
CA ASN A 387 4.80 -24.31 12.73
C ASN A 387 4.78 -23.26 11.60
N ALA A 388 5.64 -23.39 10.59
CA ALA A 388 5.63 -22.52 9.41
C ALA A 388 4.37 -22.70 8.56
N LEU A 389 3.89 -23.94 8.40
CA LEU A 389 2.65 -24.25 7.66
C LEU A 389 1.40 -23.65 8.30
N ARG A 390 1.43 -23.29 9.59
CA ARG A 390 0.31 -22.56 10.24
C ARG A 390 0.01 -21.22 9.56
N LEU A 391 1.00 -20.60 8.91
CA LEU A 391 0.82 -19.36 8.15
C LEU A 391 -0.13 -19.54 6.95
N LEU A 392 -0.39 -20.77 6.50
CA LEU A 392 -1.39 -21.04 5.45
C LEU A 392 -2.83 -20.78 5.92
N LYS A 393 -3.08 -20.75 7.23
CA LYS A 393 -4.41 -20.53 7.81
C LYS A 393 -4.69 -19.06 8.13
N GLU A 394 -3.67 -18.21 8.09
CA GLU A 394 -3.79 -16.74 8.25
C GLU A 394 -4.51 -16.10 7.07
#